data_AF-A0A0Z8H3F0-F1
#
_entry.id   AF-A0A0Z8H3F0-F1
#
_cell.length_a   1.000
_cell.length_b   1.000
_cell.length_c   1.000
_cell.angle_alpha   90.00
_cell.angle_beta   90.00
_cell.angle_gamma   90.00
#
_symmetry.space_group_name_H-M   'P 1'
#
loop_
_entity.id
_entity.type
_entity.pdbx_description
1 polymer ?
#
loop_
_entity_poly.entity_id
_entity_poly.type
_entity_poly.pdbx_seq_one_letter_code
_entity_poly.pdbx_strand_id
1 'polypeptide(L)'
;MKERLGVKSNRPLADFLPTLTIAAKNLATEMTNYNVEENNLHGEKSITDEHVLNNTTIRNMLGQRGIKPEELPPAEDLKKLERKVKQQNKKLIKEAGKLP
;
A
#
# COMPACT_ATOMS: atom_id res chain seq x y z
N MET A 1 -2.76 8.77 -9.71
CA MET A 1 -1.84 8.28 -8.66
C MET A 1 -0.38 8.21 -9.10
N LYS A 2 -0.04 7.53 -10.21
CA LYS A 2 1.36 7.43 -10.68
C LYS A 2 2.04 8.79 -10.89
N GLU A 3 1.37 9.72 -11.56
CA GLU A 3 1.87 11.08 -11.80
C GLU A 3 2.14 11.84 -10.49
N ARG A 4 1.19 11.78 -9.54
CA ARG A 4 1.31 12.45 -8.24
C ARG A 4 2.52 11.97 -7.43
N LEU A 5 2.86 10.69 -7.52
CA LEU A 5 4.01 10.11 -6.82
C LEU A 5 5.31 10.17 -7.65
N GLY A 6 5.30 10.82 -8.81
CA GLY A 6 6.48 10.89 -9.70
C GLY A 6 6.92 9.53 -10.24
N VAL A 7 6.01 8.56 -10.31
CA VAL A 7 6.31 7.18 -10.72
C VAL A 7 6.27 7.07 -12.24
N LYS A 8 7.38 6.65 -12.85
CA LYS A 8 7.46 6.36 -14.29
C LYS A 8 6.38 5.33 -14.68
N SER A 9 5.75 5.52 -15.83
CA SER A 9 4.67 4.65 -16.35
C SER A 9 5.03 3.17 -16.34
N ASN A 10 6.28 2.84 -16.71
CA ASN A 10 6.83 1.48 -16.77
C ASN A 10 7.12 0.83 -15.40
N ARG A 11 6.88 1.51 -14.29
CA ARG A 11 7.02 0.92 -12.95
C ARG A 11 5.65 0.65 -12.31
N PRO A 12 5.54 -0.44 -11.53
CA PRO A 12 4.37 -0.67 -10.70
C PRO A 12 4.14 0.49 -9.73
N LEU A 13 2.90 0.91 -9.55
CA LEU A 13 2.54 1.95 -8.56
C LEU A 13 2.76 1.44 -7.13
N ALA A 14 2.50 0.15 -6.89
CA ALA A 14 2.59 -0.48 -5.58
C ALA A 14 3.97 -0.34 -4.93
N ASP A 15 5.05 -0.33 -5.73
CA ASP A 15 6.44 -0.16 -5.27
C ASP A 15 6.69 1.18 -4.54
N PHE A 16 5.78 2.14 -4.66
CA PHE A 16 5.94 3.51 -4.16
C PHE A 16 4.78 3.96 -3.28
N LEU A 17 3.77 3.12 -3.09
CA LEU A 17 2.65 3.45 -2.23
C LEU A 17 3.11 3.41 -0.77
N PRO A 18 2.78 4.44 0.03
CA PRO A 18 3.02 4.40 1.47
C PRO A 18 2.32 3.20 2.10
N THR A 19 2.98 2.55 3.07
CA THR A 19 2.43 1.39 3.78
C THR A 19 1.05 1.69 4.37
N LEU A 20 0.85 2.90 4.89
CA LEU A 20 -0.43 3.35 5.42
C LEU A 20 -1.52 3.40 4.34
N THR A 21 -1.20 3.87 3.13
CA THR A 21 -2.13 3.91 2.00
C THR A 21 -2.53 2.50 1.55
N ILE A 22 -1.58 1.55 1.56
CA ILE A 22 -1.84 0.14 1.26
C ILE A 22 -2.74 -0.48 2.35
N ALA A 23 -2.40 -0.28 3.62
CA ALA A 23 -3.16 -0.80 4.75
C ALA A 23 -4.60 -0.27 4.75
N ALA A 24 -4.80 1.03 4.49
CA ALA A 24 -6.12 1.62 4.36
C ALA A 24 -6.95 0.98 3.23
N LYS A 25 -6.33 0.70 2.08
CA LYS A 25 -7.03 0.04 0.96
C LYS A 25 -7.40 -1.40 1.27
N ASN A 26 -6.49 -2.15 1.88
CA ASN A 26 -6.75 -3.52 2.31
C ASN A 26 -7.90 -3.56 3.31
N LEU A 27 -7.90 -2.67 4.30
CA LEU A 27 -9.00 -2.55 5.26
C LEU A 27 -10.33 -2.26 4.57
N ALA A 28 -10.36 -1.37 3.57
CA ALA A 28 -11.57 -1.08 2.81
C ALA A 28 -12.12 -2.32 2.09
N THR A 29 -11.22 -3.13 1.52
CA THR A 29 -11.58 -4.38 0.85
C THR A 29 -12.12 -5.40 1.83
N GLU A 30 -11.46 -5.61 2.97
CA GLU A 30 -11.92 -6.56 3.99
C GLU A 30 -13.28 -6.14 4.58
N MET A 31 -13.48 -4.84 4.84
CA MET A 31 -14.79 -4.32 5.26
C MET A 31 -15.87 -4.55 4.19
N THR A 32 -15.52 -4.40 2.91
CA THR A 32 -16.44 -4.67 1.80
C THR A 32 -16.82 -6.15 1.78
N ASN A 33 -15.85 -7.06 1.85
CA ASN A 33 -16.09 -8.50 1.85
C ASN A 33 -17.01 -8.91 3.01
N TYR A 34 -16.71 -8.42 4.22
CA TYR A 34 -17.53 -8.67 5.40
C TYR A 34 -18.97 -8.17 5.22
N ASN A 35 -19.16 -6.91 4.78
CA ASN A 35 -20.50 -6.33 4.62
C ASN A 35 -21.29 -6.97 3.46
N VAL A 36 -20.61 -7.46 2.43
CA VAL A 36 -21.22 -8.21 1.32
C VAL A 36 -21.79 -9.53 1.83
N GLU A 37 -21.06 -10.24 2.68
CA GLU A 37 -21.52 -11.48 3.30
C GLU A 37 -22.67 -11.21 4.29
N GLU A 38 -22.49 -10.27 5.23
CA GLU A 38 -23.48 -9.95 6.27
C GLU A 38 -24.82 -9.45 5.70
N ASN A 39 -24.77 -8.57 4.69
CA ASN A 39 -25.98 -8.00 4.08
C ASN A 39 -26.46 -8.78 2.86
N ASN A 40 -25.82 -9.92 2.55
CA ASN A 40 -26.14 -10.77 1.41
C ASN A 40 -26.23 -9.97 0.10
N LEU A 41 -25.22 -9.13 -0.16
CA LEU A 41 -25.18 -8.27 -1.34
C LEU A 41 -24.81 -9.08 -2.59
N HIS A 42 -25.48 -8.80 -3.70
CA HIS A 42 -25.27 -9.50 -4.97
C HIS A 42 -25.09 -8.55 -6.14
N GLY A 43 -24.23 -8.97 -7.06
CA GLY A 43 -23.96 -8.26 -8.31
C GLY A 43 -22.99 -7.09 -8.16
N GLU A 44 -22.42 -6.67 -9.28
CA GLU A 44 -21.34 -5.68 -9.32
C GLU A 44 -21.74 -4.33 -8.72
N LYS A 45 -22.95 -3.84 -9.02
CA LYS A 45 -23.39 -2.50 -8.62
C LYS A 45 -23.47 -2.35 -7.10
N SER A 46 -24.15 -3.27 -6.41
CA SER A 46 -24.33 -3.20 -4.96
C SER A 46 -23.00 -3.32 -4.21
N ILE A 47 -22.13 -4.22 -4.65
CA ILE A 47 -20.78 -4.41 -4.11
C ILE A 47 -19.91 -3.17 -4.38
N THR A 48 -20.05 -2.54 -5.55
CA THR A 48 -19.32 -1.32 -5.89
C THR A 48 -19.74 -0.16 -5.00
N ASP A 49 -21.04 0.02 -4.77
CA ASP A 49 -21.57 1.06 -3.89
C ASP A 49 -21.03 0.89 -2.46
N GLU A 50 -21.04 -0.34 -1.94
CA GLU A 50 -20.45 -0.71 -0.65
C GLU A 50 -18.93 -0.43 -0.60
N HIS A 51 -18.20 -0.80 -1.65
CA HIS A 51 -16.77 -0.55 -1.75
C HIS A 51 -16.45 0.96 -1.74
N VAL A 52 -17.20 1.76 -2.49
CA VAL A 52 -17.04 3.22 -2.53
C VAL A 52 -17.32 3.83 -1.17
N LEU A 53 -18.37 3.37 -0.47
CA LEU A 53 -18.70 3.80 0.88
C LEU A 53 -17.56 3.48 1.85
N ASN A 54 -17.07 2.25 1.89
CA ASN A 54 -15.99 1.83 2.79
C ASN A 54 -14.69 2.60 2.57
N ASN A 55 -14.30 2.82 1.31
CA ASN A 55 -13.12 3.63 1.00
C ASN A 55 -13.30 5.09 1.46
N THR A 56 -14.52 5.64 1.35
CA THR A 56 -14.83 7.01 1.79
C THR A 56 -14.80 7.11 3.31
N THR A 57 -15.38 6.14 4.01
CA THR A 57 -15.38 6.07 5.49
C THR A 57 -13.97 6.03 6.04
N ILE A 58 -13.10 5.17 5.49
CA ILE A 58 -11.71 5.07 5.93
C ILE A 58 -10.93 6.35 5.64
N ARG A 59 -11.15 6.98 4.48
CA ARG A 59 -10.54 8.27 4.16
C ARG A 59 -10.94 9.35 5.16
N ASN A 60 -12.22 9.42 5.52
CA ASN A 60 -12.72 10.38 6.49
C ASN A 60 -12.15 10.13 7.89
N MET A 61 -12.10 8.87 8.33
CA MET A 61 -11.49 8.47 9.60
C MET A 61 -10.01 8.91 9.69
N LEU A 62 -9.23 8.68 8.64
CA LEU A 62 -7.83 9.11 8.60
C LEU A 62 -7.73 10.64 8.54
N GLY A 63 -8.62 11.29 7.78
CA GLY A 63 -8.71 12.74 7.66
C GLY A 63 -8.97 13.45 9.00
N GLN A 64 -9.79 12.86 9.89
CA GLN A 64 -10.02 13.36 11.25
C GLN A 64 -8.74 13.42 12.10
N ARG A 65 -7.74 12.60 11.78
CA ARG A 65 -6.41 12.60 12.43
C ARG A 65 -5.39 13.45 11.67
N GLY A 66 -5.82 14.22 10.66
CA GLY A 66 -4.95 15.01 9.79
C GLY A 66 -4.19 14.17 8.76
N ILE A 67 -4.57 12.91 8.57
CA ILE A 67 -3.88 11.98 7.67
C ILE A 67 -4.66 11.90 6.36
N LYS A 68 -4.03 12.26 5.25
CA LYS A 68 -4.58 12.09 3.91
C LYS A 68 -3.78 11.04 3.15
N PRO A 69 -4.27 9.79 3.05
CA PRO A 69 -3.53 8.66 2.44
C PRO A 69 -3.00 8.95 1.04
N GLU A 70 -3.73 9.79 0.32
CA GLU A 70 -3.44 10.23 -1.02
C GLU A 70 -2.30 11.28 -1.10
N GLU A 71 -2.15 12.12 -0.08
CA GLU A 71 -1.14 13.20 -0.04
C GLU A 71 0.14 12.78 0.71
N LEU A 72 0.18 11.55 1.24
CA LEU A 72 1.37 11.03 1.88
C LEU A 72 2.56 11.00 0.90
N PRO A 73 3.76 11.36 1.37
CA PRO A 73 4.95 11.30 0.54
C PRO A 73 5.17 9.86 0.06
N PRO A 74 5.62 9.64 -1.19
CA PRO A 74 5.92 8.31 -1.68
C PRO A 74 6.88 7.60 -0.73
N ALA A 75 6.66 6.29 -0.52
CA ALA A 75 7.60 5.49 0.25
C ALA A 75 8.99 5.54 -0.42
N GLU A 76 10.06 5.44 0.39
CA GLU A 76 11.41 5.30 -0.14
C GLU A 76 11.42 4.17 -1.17
N ASP A 77 12.01 4.39 -2.36
CA ASP A 77 11.98 3.43 -3.47
C ASP A 77 12.47 2.06 -2.97
N LEU A 78 11.52 1.14 -2.73
CA LEU A 78 11.78 -0.15 -2.10
C LEU A 78 12.85 -0.94 -2.85
N LYS A 79 12.99 -0.75 -4.17
CA LYS A 79 14.04 -1.37 -4.98
C LYS A 79 15.44 -0.81 -4.66
N LYS A 80 15.56 0.48 -4.34
CA LYS A 80 16.85 1.06 -3.89
C LYS A 80 17.22 0.52 -2.52
N LEU A 81 16.25 0.40 -1.60
CA LEU A 81 16.48 -0.17 -0.29
C LEU A 81 16.88 -1.65 -0.39
N GLU A 82 16.13 -2.46 -1.15
CA GLU A 82 16.44 -3.86 -1.41
C GLU A 82 17.85 -4.01 -2.02
N ARG A 83 18.22 -3.14 -2.97
CA ARG A 83 19.57 -3.13 -3.56
C ARG A 83 20.65 -2.79 -2.53
N LYS A 84 20.41 -1.81 -1.66
CA LYS A 84 21.34 -1.45 -0.57
C LYS A 84 21.53 -2.61 0.39
N VAL A 85 20.44 -3.24 0.84
CA VAL A 85 20.48 -4.41 1.74
C VAL A 85 21.24 -5.57 1.10
N LYS A 86 20.97 -5.90 -0.18
CA LYS A 86 21.72 -6.92 -0.92
C LYS A 86 23.21 -6.59 -1.02
N GLN A 87 23.57 -5.32 -1.24
CA GLN A 87 24.96 -4.89 -1.27
C GLN A 87 25.64 -4.97 0.10
N GLN A 88 24.94 -4.58 1.17
CA GLN A 88 25.42 -4.70 2.55
C GLN A 88 25.61 -6.16 2.95
N ASN A 89 24.66 -7.04 2.67
CA ASN A 89 24.80 -8.48 2.90
C ASN A 89 26.01 -9.06 2.15
N LYS A 90 26.21 -8.68 0.88
CA LYS A 90 27.41 -9.09 0.12
C LYS A 90 28.72 -8.59 0.74
N LYS A 91 28.74 -7.39 1.33
CA LYS A 91 29.92 -6.87 2.03
C LYS A 91 30.16 -7.61 3.34
N LEU A 92 29.12 -7.79 4.15
CA LEU A 92 29.17 -8.55 5.40
C LEU A 92 29.68 -9.98 5.17
N ILE A 93 29.20 -10.67 4.13
CA ILE A 93 29.68 -12.03 3.78
C ILE A 93 31.17 -12.01 3.37
N LYS A 94 31.64 -10.95 2.72
CA LYS A 94 33.07 -10.80 2.38
C LYS A 94 33.94 -10.48 3.58
N GLU A 95 33.43 -9.67 4.52
CA GLU A 95 34.12 -9.24 5.73
C GLU A 95 34.13 -10.33 6.82
N ALA A 96 33.08 -11.17 6.89
CA ALA A 96 32.97 -12.22 7.89
C ALA A 96 34.02 -13.33 7.75
N GLY A 97 34.71 -13.42 6.60
CA GLY A 97 35.70 -14.46 6.34
C GLY A 97 35.10 -15.87 6.34
N LYS A 98 35.79 -16.84 5.73
CA LYS A 98 35.44 -18.25 5.98
C LYS A 98 35.82 -18.58 7.41
N LEU A 99 34.87 -19.13 8.17
CA LEU A 99 35.17 -19.81 9.42
C LEU A 99 36.25 -20.88 9.15
N PRO A 100 37.27 -21.01 10.02
CA PRO A 100 38.35 -21.99 9.85
C PRO A 100 37.84 -23.43 9.82
#